data_AF-A0A9E1RGS0-F1
#
_entry.id   AF-A0A9E1RGS0-F1
#
_cell.length_a   1.000
_cell.length_b   1.000
_cell.length_c   1.000
_cell.angle_alpha   90.00
_cell.angle_beta   90.00
_cell.angle_gamma   90.00
#
_symmetry.space_group_name_H-M   'P 1'
#
loop_
_entity.id
_entity.type
_entity.pdbx_description
1 polymer ?
#
loop_
_entity_poly.entity_id
_entity_poly.type
_entity_poly.pdbx_seq_one_letter_code
_entity_poly.pdbx_strand_id
1 'polypeptide(L)' 'KDVADRELGSEFQFLLHAGTGLEFFQKEGAYSINYRFFHVSNAGIQFPNIGLNAHMFTLGKRF' A
#
# COMPACT_ATOMS: atom_id res chain seq x y z
N LYS A 1 14.73 9.46 27.92
CA LYS A 1 14.00 9.78 26.67
C LYS A 1 13.79 8.44 26.00
N ASP A 2 12.60 7.86 26.16
CA ASP A 2 12.26 6.59 25.50
C ASP A 2 12.21 6.83 24.01
N VAL A 3 13.30 6.49 23.33
CA VAL A 3 13.30 6.37 21.88
C VAL A 3 12.64 5.02 21.63
N ALA A 4 11.37 5.04 21.24
CA ALA A 4 10.73 3.83 20.75
C ALA A 4 11.60 3.27 19.62
N ASP A 5 12.02 2.01 19.74
CA ASP A 5 12.71 1.34 18.66
C ASP A 5 11.83 1.38 17.42
N ARG A 6 12.38 1.84 16.30
CA ARG A 6 11.64 1.90 15.05
C ARG A 6 11.28 0.48 14.65
N GLU A 7 9.99 0.18 14.63
CA GLU A 7 9.45 -1.14 14.25
C GLU A 7 9.93 -1.63 12.88
N LEU A 8 10.13 -0.70 11.94
CA LEU A 8 10.65 -1.01 10.61
C LEU A 8 12.19 -1.00 10.53
N GLY A 9 12.90 -0.78 11.63
CA GLY A 9 14.36 -0.81 11.74
C GLY A 9 15.08 0.40 11.11
N SER A 10 14.65 0.90 9.96
CA SER A 10 15.36 1.95 9.19
C SER A 10 14.42 3.03 8.65
N GLU A 11 14.97 4.18 8.25
CA GLU A 11 14.18 5.24 7.59
C GLU A 11 13.78 4.87 6.17
N PHE A 12 14.73 4.32 5.41
CA PHE A 12 14.47 3.83 4.07
C PHE A 12 13.78 2.46 4.13
N GLN A 13 12.76 2.28 3.29
CA GLN A 13 11.94 1.07 3.17
C GLN A 13 11.60 0.83 1.70
N PHE A 14 11.45 -0.43 1.31
CA PHE A 14 10.88 -0.84 0.02
C PHE A 14 9.36 -0.94 0.11
N LEU A 15 8.69 -0.68 -1.01
CA LEU A 15 7.26 -0.90 -1.18
C LEU A 15 7.05 -1.99 -2.24
N LEU A 16 6.57 -3.16 -1.82
CA LEU A 16 6.04 -4.17 -2.72
C LEU A 16 4.51 -4.00 -2.77
N HIS A 17 3.94 -3.93 -3.97
CA HIS A 17 2.49 -3.76 -4.10
C HIS A 17 1.94 -4.55 -5.28
N ALA A 18 0.72 -5.05 -5.10
CA ALA A 18 -0.03 -5.75 -6.12
C ALA A 18 -1.49 -5.34 -6.02
N GLY A 19 -2.18 -5.24 -7.15
CA GLY A 19 -3.58 -4.84 -7.15
C GLY A 19 -4.34 -5.34 -8.36
N THR A 20 -5.65 -5.35 -8.23
CA THR A 20 -6.59 -5.65 -9.29
C THR A 20 -7.72 -4.63 -9.27
N GLY A 21 -8.33 -4.41 -10.42
CA GLY A 21 -9.36 -3.39 -10.58
C GLY A 21 -10.31 -3.75 -11.70
N LEU A 22 -11.53 -3.24 -11.56
CA LEU A 22 -12.58 -3.27 -12.59
C LEU A 22 -12.97 -1.84 -12.91
N GLU A 23 -13.01 -1.50 -14.20
CA GLU A 23 -13.53 -0.23 -14.71
C GLU A 23 -14.76 -0.48 -15.59
N PHE A 24 -15.84 0.23 -15.28
CA PHE A 24 -17.12 0.17 -15.99
C PHE A 24 -17.36 1.49 -16.72
N PHE A 25 -17.25 1.45 -18.04
CA PHE A 25 -17.38 2.62 -18.92
C PHE A 25 -18.83 2.87 -19.33
N GLN A 26 -19.22 4.14 -19.35
CA GLN A 26 -20.53 4.64 -19.79
C GLN A 26 -20.34 5.83 -20.75
N LYS A 27 -21.43 6.25 -21.40
CA LYS A 27 -21.41 7.38 -22.36
C LYS A 27 -20.84 8.67 -21.76
N GLU A 28 -21.09 8.91 -20.48
CA GLU A 28 -20.78 10.17 -19.78
C GLU A 28 -19.71 9.97 -18.69
N GLY A 29 -18.95 8.86 -18.71
CA GLY A 29 -17.90 8.65 -17.70
C GLY A 29 -17.59 7.20 -17.41
N ALA A 30 -17.00 6.94 -16.24
CA ALA A 30 -16.69 5.60 -15.78
C ALA A 30 -16.75 5.48 -14.26
N TYR A 31 -17.06 4.28 -13.78
CA TYR A 31 -16.90 3.89 -12.38
C TYR A 31 -15.76 2.89 -12.25
N SER A 32 -14.98 2.97 -11.17
CA SER A 32 -13.90 2.03 -10.90
C SER A 32 -14.00 1.46 -9.49
N ILE A 33 -13.72 0.16 -9.36
CA ILE A 33 -13.53 -0.51 -8.07
C ILE A 33 -12.15 -1.16 -8.10
N ASN A 34 -11.29 -0.84 -7.14
CA ASN A 34 -9.95 -1.42 -7.06
C ASN A 34 -9.64 -1.93 -5.66
N TYR A 35 -8.86 -3.01 -5.63
CA TYR A 35 -8.21 -3.52 -4.44
C TYR A 35 -6.69 -3.51 -4.66
N ARG A 36 -5.95 -3.03 -3.66
CA ARG A 36 -4.49 -3.00 -3.67
C ARG A 36 -3.94 -3.47 -2.34
N PHE A 37 -3.03 -4.43 -2.41
CA PHE A 37 -2.18 -4.86 -1.31
C PHE A 37 -0.85 -4.11 -1.38
N PHE A 38 -0.37 -3.69 -0.20
CA PHE A 38 0.95 -3.11 -0.01
C PHE A 38 1.69 -3.87 1.10
N HIS A 39 2.97 -4.16 0.86
CA HIS A 39 3.92 -4.64 1.85
C HIS A 39 5.09 -3.67 1.91
N VAL A 40 5.34 -3.08 3.08
CA VAL A 40 6.46 -2.17 3.32
C VAL A 40 7.46 -2.84 4.26
N SER A 41 8.73 -2.92 3.86
CA SER A 41 9.81 -3.45 4.69
C SER A 41 11.19 -3.00 4.20
N ASN A 42 12.23 -3.14 5.03
CA ASN A 42 13.60 -2.78 4.65
C ASN A 42 14.38 -3.96 4.07
N ALA A 43 13.69 -5.05 3.69
CA ALA A 43 14.29 -6.27 3.15
C ALA A 43 15.38 -6.91 4.06
N GLY A 44 15.36 -6.64 5.36
CA GLY A 44 16.34 -7.17 6.31
C GLY A 44 17.63 -6.36 6.42
N ILE A 45 17.67 -5.13 5.89
CA ILE A 45 18.82 -4.22 6.04
C ILE A 45 19.10 -3.89 7.51
N GLN A 46 18.05 -3.74 8.32
CA GLN A 46 18.18 -3.41 9.75
C GLN A 46 17.06 -4.04 10.59
N PHE A 47 17.42 -4.73 11.67
CA PHE A 47 16.48 -5.26 12.66
C PHE A 47 15.72 -4.12 13.39
N PRO A 48 14.45 -4.29 13.80
CA PRO A 48 13.63 -5.50 13.74
C PRO A 48 13.01 -5.82 12.38
N ASN A 49 12.76 -4.81 11.53
CA ASN A 49 12.08 -4.98 10.24
C ASN A 49 10.80 -5.83 10.34
N ILE A 50 9.88 -5.46 11.24
CA ILE A 50 8.64 -6.24 11.42
C ILE A 50 7.79 -6.29 10.14
N GLY A 51 7.98 -5.30 9.25
CA GLY A 51 7.20 -5.10 8.03
C GLY A 51 5.79 -4.62 8.31
N LEU A 52 5.17 -3.97 7.33
CA LEU A 52 3.80 -3.49 7.41
C LEU A 52 3.01 -3.97 6.19
N ASN A 53 1.87 -4.63 6.43
CA ASN A 53 0.93 -5.03 5.40
C ASN A 53 -0.29 -4.10 5.45
N ALA A 54 -0.70 -3.57 4.29
CA ALA A 54 -1.89 -2.73 4.16
C ALA A 54 -2.77 -3.21 3.02
N HIS A 55 -4.08 -3.18 3.26
CA HIS A 55 -5.12 -3.51 2.30
C HIS A 55 -5.92 -2.24 1.99
N MET A 56 -5.93 -1.82 0.73
CA MET A 56 -6.61 -0.60 0.30
C MET A 56 -7.71 -0.94 -0.70
N PHE A 57 -8.92 -0.47 -0.40
CA PHE A 57 -10.08 -0.52 -1.29
C PHE A 57 -10.39 0.89 -1.77
N THR A 58 -10.56 1.07 -3.07
CA THR A 58 -10.91 2.38 -3.66
C THR A 58 -12.12 2.26 -4.55
N LEU A 59 -13.03 3.23 -4.42
CA LEU A 59 -14.13 3.47 -5.35
C LEU A 59 -13.84 4.80 -6.06
N GLY A 60 -14.03 4.83 -7.38
CA GLY A 60 -13.76 5.99 -8.21
C GLY A 60 -14.90 6.29 -9.16
N LYS A 61 -15.07 7.57 -9.47
CA LYS A 61 -15.99 8.07 -10.50
C LYS A 61 -15.24 9.09 -11.36
N ARG A 62 -15.27 8.87 -12.68
CA ARG A 62 -14.76 9.80 -13.69
C ARG A 62 -15.94 10.39 -14.45
N PHE A 63 -15.97 11.71 -14.57
CA PHE A 63 -16.97 12.51 -15.27
C PHE A 63 -16.33 13.13 -16.52
#